data_AF-A0A240U1Z8-F1
#
_entry.id   AF-A0A240U1Z8-F1
#
_cell.length_a   1.000
_cell.length_b   1.000
_cell.length_c   1.000
_cell.angle_alpha   90.00
_cell.angle_beta   90.00
_cell.angle_gamma   90.00
#
_symmetry.space_group_name_H-M   'P 1'
#
loop_
_entity.id
_entity.type
_entity.pdbx_description
1 polymer ?
#
loop_
_entity_poly.entity_id
_entity_poly.type
_entity_poly.pdbx_seq_one_letter_code
_entity_poly.pdbx_strand_id
1 'polypeptide(L)'
;MAWLDSLFAGAKAFLKGAVVAVRETVKAVLEEIDNSSFGKAATQLVRGVAERHFNVAKDLADEEQELAEKRRRDGRLTENDLDRLREIEAERDRLRRELDEAKAARSAQELREAQGDVIAAAVTGDEAAASIGILSTKVCPECGGAMRIQLGGFNTKTDRQTFYWQCTSPNPLPCPTLKLDPEAERTSVLRRPDADLDGSRKQREEIWTRPDVLNKAHGRLRASLDEEDEEIVCPAHMLPMKLMPKPSAGGRMLDSYEYICLGITPDGRACGHKVPVKSFPQVSAALRRREGRGIIDG
;
A
#
# COMPACT_ATOMS: atom_id res chain seq x y z
N MET A 1 23.31 -0.87 16.58
CA MET A 1 22.89 0.54 16.41
C MET A 1 21.44 0.54 15.97
N ALA A 2 20.52 0.97 16.84
CA ALA A 2 19.07 0.77 16.72
C ALA A 2 18.34 1.94 16.01
N TRP A 3 18.88 2.35 14.85
CA TRP A 3 18.34 3.49 14.08
C TRP A 3 17.44 3.08 12.91
N LEU A 4 17.50 1.81 12.50
CA LEU A 4 16.94 1.36 11.23
C LEU A 4 15.80 0.35 11.43
N ASP A 5 14.70 0.79 12.04
CA ASP A 5 13.41 0.16 11.71
C ASP A 5 12.96 0.72 10.35
N SER A 6 13.73 0.45 9.30
CA SER A 6 13.49 0.94 7.95
C SER A 6 12.19 0.32 7.43
N LEU A 7 11.10 1.11 7.43
CA LEU A 7 9.82 0.64 6.91
C LEU A 7 9.76 0.94 5.42
N PHE A 8 9.43 -0.05 4.60
CA PHE A 8 9.13 0.20 3.19
C PHE A 8 7.62 0.33 3.03
N ALA A 9 7.21 1.25 2.16
CA ALA A 9 5.87 1.28 1.58
C ALA A 9 5.98 1.75 0.13
N GLY A 10 5.91 0.81 -0.82
CA GLY A 10 6.27 1.04 -2.22
C GLY A 10 7.72 1.54 -2.34
N ALA A 11 7.98 2.47 -3.26
CA ALA A 11 9.31 3.04 -3.55
C ALA A 11 9.92 3.94 -2.44
N LYS A 12 9.36 3.93 -1.22
CA LYS A 12 9.73 4.81 -0.11
C LYS A 12 10.38 4.02 1.02
N ALA A 13 11.51 4.51 1.52
CA ALA A 13 12.14 3.98 2.74
C ALA A 13 11.93 4.98 3.89
N PHE A 14 11.18 4.59 4.91
CA PHE A 14 10.91 5.38 6.10
C PHE A 14 11.95 5.07 7.18
N LEU A 15 12.53 6.11 7.74
CA LEU A 15 13.64 6.06 8.68
C LEU A 15 13.26 6.80 9.96
N LYS A 16 13.72 6.27 11.09
CA LYS A 16 13.53 6.94 12.38
C LYS A 16 14.49 8.13 12.47
N GLY A 17 14.03 9.30 12.93
CA GLY A 17 14.92 10.45 13.11
C GLY A 17 15.22 11.25 11.83
N ALA A 18 15.94 12.36 12.01
CA ALA A 18 16.32 13.27 10.94
C ALA A 18 17.56 12.75 10.18
N VAL A 19 17.51 12.79 8.86
CA VAL A 19 18.64 12.44 7.98
C VAL A 19 19.49 13.66 7.70
N VAL A 20 20.78 13.59 8.04
CA VAL A 20 21.75 14.69 7.82
C VAL A 20 22.57 14.50 6.54
N ALA A 21 22.87 13.25 6.16
CA ALA A 21 23.70 12.91 5.01
C ALA A 21 23.00 11.84 4.14
N VAL A 22 22.22 12.29 3.14
CA VAL A 22 21.38 11.42 2.30
C VAL A 22 22.16 10.27 1.67
N ARG A 23 23.35 10.53 1.09
CA ARG A 23 24.15 9.51 0.42
C ARG A 23 24.60 8.39 1.37
N GLU A 24 25.05 8.76 2.57
CA GLU A 24 25.48 7.79 3.59
C GLU A 24 24.29 7.00 4.12
N THR A 25 23.15 7.66 4.30
CA THR A 25 21.90 7.00 4.71
C THR A 25 21.41 6.02 3.65
N VAL A 26 21.39 6.40 2.37
CA VAL A 26 21.02 5.47 1.28
C VAL A 26 21.96 4.27 1.29
N LYS A 27 23.26 4.48 1.45
CA LYS A 27 24.23 3.39 1.55
C LYS A 27 23.93 2.47 2.75
N ALA A 28 23.67 3.01 3.92
CA ALA A 28 23.35 2.25 5.13
C ALA A 28 22.04 1.46 5.00
N VAL A 29 21.01 2.05 4.40
CA VAL A 29 19.73 1.38 4.12
C VAL A 29 19.91 0.22 3.15
N LEU A 30 20.68 0.43 2.07
CA LEU A 30 20.98 -0.64 1.11
C LEU A 30 21.84 -1.75 1.75
N GLU A 31 22.85 -1.41 2.55
CA GLU A 31 23.67 -2.38 3.28
C GLU A 31 22.84 -3.21 4.27
N GLU A 32 21.88 -2.59 4.97
CA GLU A 32 20.98 -3.32 5.87
C GLU A 32 20.08 -4.29 5.11
N ILE A 33 19.51 -3.85 3.98
CA ILE A 33 18.70 -4.73 3.12
C ILE A 33 19.53 -5.90 2.63
N ASP A 34 20.73 -5.64 2.10
CA ASP A 34 21.64 -6.69 1.60
C ASP A 34 22.01 -7.70 2.70
N ASN A 35 22.07 -7.25 3.97
CA ASN A 35 22.35 -8.10 5.13
C ASN A 35 21.12 -8.79 5.73
N SER A 36 19.91 -8.31 5.44
CA SER A 36 18.67 -8.93 5.89
C SER A 36 18.49 -10.34 5.31
N SER A 37 17.64 -11.16 5.93
CA SER A 37 17.26 -12.48 5.39
C SER A 37 16.78 -12.40 3.94
N PHE A 38 16.21 -11.24 3.61
CA PHE A 38 15.65 -10.92 2.33
C PHE A 38 16.69 -10.52 1.25
N GLY A 39 17.67 -9.67 1.56
CA GLY A 39 18.68 -9.23 0.57
C GLY A 39 19.55 -10.37 0.04
N LYS A 40 19.74 -11.43 0.84
CA LYS A 40 20.45 -12.66 0.43
C LYS A 40 19.68 -13.49 -0.60
N ALA A 41 18.36 -13.33 -0.69
CA ALA A 41 17.51 -14.01 -1.68
C ALA A 41 17.29 -13.18 -2.97
N ALA A 42 17.52 -11.87 -2.91
CA ALA A 42 17.05 -10.90 -3.91
C ALA A 42 17.94 -10.70 -5.17
N THR A 43 19.04 -11.44 -5.34
CA THR A 43 19.95 -11.23 -6.49
C THR A 43 19.41 -11.63 -7.87
N GLN A 44 18.13 -12.03 -8.02
CA GLN A 44 17.56 -12.37 -9.32
C GLN A 44 16.16 -11.76 -9.55
N LEU A 45 16.06 -10.96 -10.62
CA LEU A 45 14.86 -10.62 -11.40
C LEU A 45 13.57 -10.32 -10.61
N VAL A 46 13.57 -9.21 -9.86
CA VAL A 46 12.48 -8.81 -8.96
C VAL A 46 11.13 -8.54 -9.66
N ARG A 47 11.13 -8.01 -10.89
CA ARG A 47 9.88 -7.62 -11.58
C ARG A 47 8.98 -8.81 -11.91
N GLY A 48 9.54 -9.95 -12.33
CA GLY A 48 8.77 -11.15 -12.65
C GLY A 48 8.33 -11.95 -11.42
N VAL A 49 8.85 -11.63 -10.23
CA VAL A 49 8.54 -12.36 -9.00
C VAL A 49 7.17 -11.91 -8.47
N ALA A 50 6.92 -10.60 -8.33
CA ALA A 50 5.63 -10.10 -7.85
C ALA A 50 4.44 -10.56 -8.73
N GLU A 51 4.59 -10.52 -10.05
CA GLU A 51 3.58 -11.02 -11.00
C GLU A 51 3.25 -12.51 -10.77
N ARG A 52 4.27 -13.35 -10.52
CA ARG A 52 4.04 -14.77 -10.16
C ARG A 52 3.29 -14.92 -8.86
N HIS A 53 3.57 -14.08 -7.86
CA HIS A 53 2.87 -14.13 -6.58
C HIS A 53 1.39 -13.76 -6.75
N PHE A 54 1.10 -12.75 -7.57
CA PHE A 54 -0.28 -12.38 -7.88
C PHE A 54 -1.02 -13.45 -8.68
N ASN A 55 -0.35 -14.17 -9.57
CA ASN A 55 -0.95 -15.33 -10.25
C ASN A 55 -1.30 -16.45 -9.26
N VAL A 56 -0.41 -16.77 -8.32
CA VAL A 56 -0.72 -17.75 -7.26
C VAL A 56 -1.88 -17.26 -6.38
N ALA A 57 -1.91 -15.97 -6.00
CA ALA A 57 -3.04 -15.40 -5.27
C ALA A 57 -4.36 -15.54 -6.02
N LYS A 58 -4.32 -15.36 -7.35
CA LYS A 58 -5.46 -15.51 -8.24
C LYS A 58 -5.94 -16.95 -8.31
N ASP A 59 -5.03 -17.91 -8.51
CA ASP A 59 -5.37 -19.33 -8.54
C ASP A 59 -6.05 -19.76 -7.20
N LEU A 60 -5.52 -19.28 -6.07
CA LEU A 60 -6.11 -19.53 -4.75
C LEU A 60 -7.49 -18.86 -4.57
N ALA A 61 -7.69 -17.67 -5.15
CA ALA A 61 -8.98 -16.98 -5.11
C ALA A 61 -10.02 -17.66 -6.01
N ASP A 62 -9.61 -18.15 -7.18
CA ASP A 62 -10.46 -18.91 -8.11
C ASP A 62 -10.88 -20.24 -7.47
N GLU A 63 -9.97 -20.95 -6.80
CA GLU A 63 -10.29 -22.17 -6.04
C GLU A 63 -11.26 -21.92 -4.89
N GLU A 64 -11.07 -20.83 -4.13
CA GLU A 64 -12.00 -20.43 -3.06
C GLU A 64 -13.40 -20.13 -3.61
N GLN A 65 -13.48 -19.51 -4.80
CA GLN A 65 -14.74 -19.30 -5.51
C GLN A 65 -15.40 -20.63 -5.90
N GLU A 66 -14.65 -21.59 -6.45
CA GLU A 66 -15.19 -22.92 -6.80
C GLU A 66 -15.77 -23.63 -5.57
N LEU A 67 -15.08 -23.55 -4.43
CA LEU A 67 -15.57 -24.10 -3.16
C LEU A 67 -16.84 -23.38 -2.68
N ALA A 68 -16.91 -22.05 -2.82
CA ALA A 68 -18.11 -21.29 -2.49
C ALA A 68 -19.30 -21.65 -3.40
N GLU A 69 -19.05 -21.88 -4.69
CA GLU A 69 -20.06 -22.34 -5.65
C GLU A 69 -20.54 -23.76 -5.33
N LYS A 70 -19.62 -24.66 -4.96
CA LYS A 70 -19.95 -26.00 -4.46
C LYS A 70 -20.83 -25.94 -3.22
N ARG A 71 -20.47 -25.11 -2.24
CA ARG A 71 -21.30 -24.89 -1.04
C ARG A 71 -22.71 -24.42 -1.38
N ARG A 72 -22.84 -23.48 -2.33
CA ARG A 72 -24.15 -22.97 -2.80
C ARG A 72 -24.97 -24.06 -3.48
N ARG A 73 -24.33 -24.93 -4.27
CA ARG A 73 -24.96 -26.03 -5.00
C ARG A 73 -25.42 -27.15 -4.08
N ASP A 74 -24.56 -27.55 -3.16
CA ASP A 74 -24.74 -28.75 -2.34
C ASP A 74 -25.32 -28.44 -0.95
N GLY A 75 -25.38 -27.15 -0.57
CA GLY A 75 -25.83 -26.65 0.73
C GLY A 75 -24.81 -26.82 1.87
N ARG A 76 -23.74 -27.58 1.65
CA ARG A 76 -22.69 -27.86 2.64
C ARG A 76 -21.33 -28.10 1.99
N LEU A 77 -20.27 -27.89 2.78
CA LEU A 77 -18.91 -28.29 2.45
C LEU A 77 -18.59 -29.65 3.10
N THR A 78 -17.77 -30.46 2.44
CA THR A 78 -17.19 -31.69 3.01
C THR A 78 -16.03 -31.36 3.94
N GLU A 79 -15.56 -32.35 4.71
CA GLU A 79 -14.36 -32.19 5.55
C GLU A 79 -13.12 -31.84 4.71
N ASN A 80 -12.92 -32.51 3.58
CA ASN A 80 -11.85 -32.20 2.63
C ASN A 80 -11.92 -30.76 2.10
N ASP A 81 -13.13 -30.23 1.87
CA ASP A 81 -13.29 -28.84 1.42
C ASP A 81 -12.88 -27.85 2.53
N LEU A 82 -13.20 -28.17 3.78
CA LEU A 82 -12.80 -27.36 4.93
C LEU A 82 -11.29 -27.44 5.18
N ASP A 83 -10.69 -28.60 4.97
CA ASP A 83 -9.24 -28.79 5.02
C ASP A 83 -8.56 -27.95 3.94
N ARG A 84 -9.08 -27.98 2.71
CA ARG A 84 -8.53 -27.18 1.62
C ARG A 84 -8.64 -25.68 1.89
N LEU A 85 -9.75 -25.21 2.45
CA LEU A 85 -9.85 -23.80 2.88
C LEU A 85 -8.79 -23.41 3.91
N ARG A 86 -8.44 -24.31 4.84
CA ARG A 86 -7.35 -24.07 5.81
C ARG A 86 -5.99 -24.05 5.12
N GLU A 87 -5.76 -24.89 4.13
CA GLU A 87 -4.53 -24.89 3.34
C GLU A 87 -4.38 -23.62 2.50
N ILE A 88 -5.45 -23.17 1.83
CA ILE A 88 -5.49 -21.91 1.08
C ILE A 88 -5.08 -20.75 1.98
N GLU A 89 -5.59 -20.70 3.21
CA GLU A 89 -5.22 -19.64 4.16
C GLU A 89 -3.74 -19.71 4.55
N ALA A 90 -3.21 -20.91 4.81
CA ALA A 90 -1.79 -21.09 5.10
C ALA A 90 -0.89 -20.74 3.89
N GLU A 91 -1.35 -21.01 2.66
CA GLU A 91 -0.69 -20.58 1.43
C GLU A 91 -0.70 -19.07 1.28
N ARG A 92 -1.81 -18.38 1.57
CA ARG A 92 -1.89 -16.91 1.59
C ARG A 92 -0.94 -16.29 2.61
N ASP A 93 -0.82 -16.89 3.79
CA ASP A 93 0.12 -16.42 4.81
C ASP A 93 1.58 -16.55 4.38
N ARG A 94 1.91 -17.61 3.63
CA ARG A 94 3.23 -17.74 2.99
C ARG A 94 3.41 -16.67 1.92
N LEU A 95 2.45 -16.56 1.01
CA LEU A 95 2.47 -15.63 -0.11
C LEU A 95 2.60 -14.17 0.34
N ARG A 96 1.97 -13.81 1.46
CA ARG A 96 2.08 -12.47 2.06
C ARG A 96 3.53 -12.14 2.43
N ARG A 97 4.22 -13.06 3.11
CA ARG A 97 5.63 -12.87 3.49
C ARG A 97 6.52 -12.76 2.24
N GLU A 98 6.32 -13.64 1.28
CA GLU A 98 7.12 -13.66 0.05
C GLU A 98 6.87 -12.40 -0.81
N LEU A 99 5.64 -11.89 -0.85
CA LEU A 99 5.29 -10.64 -1.54
C LEU A 99 5.87 -9.41 -0.82
N ASP A 100 5.78 -9.35 0.52
CA ASP A 100 6.36 -8.26 1.31
C ASP A 100 7.87 -8.21 1.13
N GLU A 101 8.52 -9.38 1.12
CA GLU A 101 9.91 -9.55 0.72
C GLU A 101 10.14 -9.01 -0.70
N ALA A 102 9.50 -9.58 -1.72
CA ALA A 102 9.69 -9.16 -3.13
C ALA A 102 9.53 -7.64 -3.33
N LYS A 103 8.54 -7.03 -2.66
CA LYS A 103 8.33 -5.58 -2.69
C LYS A 103 9.50 -4.82 -2.06
N ALA A 104 10.01 -5.26 -0.92
CA ALA A 104 11.17 -4.63 -0.30
C ALA A 104 12.43 -4.62 -1.21
N ALA A 105 12.64 -5.65 -2.05
CA ALA A 105 13.80 -5.68 -2.99
C ALA A 105 13.58 -4.69 -4.08
N ARG A 106 12.35 -4.65 -4.60
CA ARG A 106 12.00 -3.72 -5.66
C ARG A 106 12.30 -2.31 -5.18
N SER A 107 11.82 -1.96 -4.00
CA SER A 107 12.08 -0.65 -3.38
C SER A 107 13.57 -0.41 -3.14
N ALA A 108 14.32 -1.41 -2.69
CA ALA A 108 15.77 -1.31 -2.51
C ALA A 108 16.51 -1.09 -3.84
N GLN A 109 16.12 -1.81 -4.89
CA GLN A 109 16.67 -1.69 -6.23
C GLN A 109 16.36 -0.30 -6.80
N GLU A 110 15.11 0.15 -6.70
CA GLU A 110 14.70 1.49 -7.14
C GLU A 110 15.47 2.59 -6.39
N LEU A 111 15.69 2.43 -5.08
CA LEU A 111 16.49 3.35 -4.27
C LEU A 111 17.96 3.35 -4.71
N ARG A 112 18.52 2.17 -5.05
CA ARG A 112 19.88 2.02 -5.55
C ARG A 112 20.05 2.68 -6.92
N GLU A 113 19.11 2.45 -7.84
CA GLU A 113 19.08 3.07 -9.17
C GLU A 113 18.89 4.59 -9.07
N ALA A 114 18.15 5.07 -8.08
CA ALA A 114 17.89 6.49 -7.85
C ALA A 114 18.88 7.17 -6.89
N GLN A 115 19.96 6.51 -6.45
CA GLN A 115 20.81 7.00 -5.35
C GLN A 115 21.34 8.44 -5.55
N GLY A 116 21.51 8.89 -6.80
CA GLY A 116 21.93 10.25 -7.13
C GLY A 116 20.81 11.32 -7.07
N ASP A 117 19.56 10.90 -7.14
CA ASP A 117 18.38 11.76 -7.29
C ASP A 117 17.41 11.67 -6.09
N VAL A 118 17.76 10.90 -5.06
CA VAL A 118 16.93 10.71 -3.87
C VAL A 118 17.15 11.86 -2.88
N ILE A 119 16.06 12.28 -2.24
CA ILE A 119 16.08 13.22 -1.13
C ILE A 119 15.66 12.52 0.17
N ALA A 120 16.06 13.08 1.30
CA ALA A 120 15.44 12.78 2.57
C ALA A 120 14.45 13.89 2.93
N ALA A 121 13.18 13.54 3.02
CA ALA A 121 12.10 14.45 3.42
C ALA A 121 11.55 14.06 4.79
N ALA A 122 11.03 15.01 5.56
CA ALA A 122 10.29 14.68 6.78
C ALA A 122 8.97 13.99 6.43
N VAL A 123 8.57 12.99 7.21
CA VAL A 123 7.27 12.33 7.01
C VAL A 123 6.16 13.25 7.51
N THR A 124 5.29 13.67 6.60
CA THR A 124 4.15 14.55 6.91
C THR A 124 2.82 13.79 6.85
N GLY A 125 1.73 14.45 7.19
CA GLY A 125 0.39 13.92 6.94
C GLY A 125 0.13 13.61 5.45
N ASP A 126 0.68 14.40 4.53
CA ASP A 126 0.54 14.15 3.09
C ASP A 126 1.33 12.90 2.67
N GLU A 127 2.52 12.67 3.25
CA GLU A 127 3.29 11.45 3.03
C GLU A 127 2.56 10.19 3.51
N ALA A 128 1.98 10.27 4.71
CA ALA A 128 1.17 9.19 5.26
C ALA A 128 -0.08 8.95 4.40
N ALA A 129 -0.74 10.02 3.93
CA ALA A 129 -1.90 9.92 3.06
C ALA A 129 -1.56 9.28 1.71
N ALA A 130 -0.46 9.66 1.07
CA ALA A 130 0.02 9.06 -0.18
C ALA A 130 0.33 7.56 -0.07
N SER A 131 0.55 7.06 1.15
CA SER A 131 0.93 5.67 1.45
C SER A 131 -0.24 4.80 1.93
N ILE A 132 -1.47 5.33 1.97
CA ILE A 132 -2.65 4.59 2.42
C ILE A 132 -2.93 3.38 1.53
N GLY A 133 -3.21 2.24 2.16
CA GLY A 133 -3.54 1.00 1.47
C GLY A 133 -2.34 0.22 0.94
N ILE A 134 -1.14 0.83 0.96
CA ILE A 134 0.11 0.14 0.64
C ILE A 134 0.51 -0.71 1.85
N LEU A 135 0.85 -1.97 1.59
CA LEU A 135 1.43 -2.86 2.61
C LEU A 135 2.78 -2.29 3.06
N SER A 136 3.00 -2.27 4.37
CA SER A 136 4.27 -1.85 4.94
C SER A 136 4.98 -3.03 5.57
N THR A 137 6.32 -2.99 5.58
CA THR A 137 7.15 -3.94 6.36
C THR A 137 6.98 -3.79 7.87
N LYS A 138 6.10 -2.91 8.34
CA LYS A 138 5.81 -2.74 9.76
C LYS A 138 5.10 -3.98 10.30
N VAL A 139 5.71 -4.57 11.32
CA VAL A 139 5.19 -5.78 11.97
C VAL A 139 4.25 -5.40 13.12
N CYS A 140 3.11 -6.09 13.19
CA CYS A 140 2.14 -5.99 14.27
C CYS A 140 2.74 -6.61 15.54
N PRO A 141 2.80 -5.87 16.67
CA PRO A 141 3.40 -6.36 17.90
C PRO A 141 2.62 -7.53 18.53
N GLU A 142 1.33 -7.67 18.21
CA GLU A 142 0.46 -8.70 18.80
C GLU A 142 0.56 -10.06 18.09
N CYS A 143 0.68 -10.06 16.76
CA CYS A 143 0.60 -11.29 15.97
C CYS A 143 1.75 -11.50 14.97
N GLY A 144 2.68 -10.55 14.84
CA GLY A 144 3.75 -10.62 13.85
C GLY A 144 3.31 -10.37 12.40
N GLY A 145 2.03 -10.05 12.17
CA GLY A 145 1.49 -9.75 10.85
C GLY A 145 1.94 -8.41 10.28
N ALA A 146 1.87 -8.24 8.96
CA ALA A 146 2.11 -6.95 8.34
C ALA A 146 1.05 -5.92 8.77
N MET A 147 1.43 -4.64 8.75
CA MET A 147 0.56 -3.52 9.02
C MET A 147 0.53 -2.56 7.83
N ARG A 148 -0.52 -1.74 7.78
CA ARG A 148 -0.66 -0.67 6.80
C ARG A 148 -1.19 0.61 7.43
N ILE A 149 -0.94 1.72 6.76
CA ILE A 149 -1.46 3.03 7.16
C ILE A 149 -2.93 3.14 6.76
N GLN A 150 -3.75 3.58 7.69
CA GLN A 150 -5.16 3.92 7.48
C GLN A 150 -5.41 5.39 7.80
N LEU A 151 -6.35 5.95 7.05
CA LEU A 151 -6.87 7.30 7.28
C LEU A 151 -7.88 7.28 8.43
N GLY A 152 -7.63 8.07 9.46
CA GLY A 152 -8.57 8.30 10.56
C GLY A 152 -9.57 9.42 10.28
N GLY A 153 -10.13 9.97 11.36
CA GLY A 153 -10.97 11.16 11.29
C GLY A 153 -10.16 12.45 11.18
N PHE A 154 -10.82 13.53 10.79
CA PHE A 154 -10.24 14.86 10.86
C PHE A 154 -10.31 15.38 12.31
N ASN A 155 -9.17 15.77 12.86
CA ASN A 155 -9.11 16.39 14.18
C ASN A 155 -9.26 17.90 14.05
N THR A 156 -10.45 18.39 14.41
CA THR A 156 -10.81 19.82 14.33
C THR A 156 -10.01 20.71 15.28
N LYS A 157 -9.42 20.17 16.35
CA LYS A 157 -8.61 20.96 17.30
C LYS A 157 -7.22 21.26 16.74
N THR A 158 -6.66 20.31 16.00
CA THR A 158 -5.32 20.43 15.43
C THR A 158 -5.34 20.77 13.95
N ASP A 159 -6.53 20.87 13.35
CA ASP A 159 -6.76 21.05 11.91
C ASP A 159 -6.00 20.02 11.06
N ARG A 160 -5.96 18.77 11.54
CA ARG A 160 -5.13 17.71 10.96
C ARG A 160 -5.88 16.42 10.80
N GLN A 161 -5.58 15.76 9.71
CA GLN A 161 -5.98 14.39 9.46
C GLN A 161 -5.26 13.45 10.43
N THR A 162 -5.98 12.51 11.02
CA THR A 162 -5.37 11.47 11.88
C THR A 162 -5.03 10.22 11.08
N PHE A 163 -4.03 9.47 11.54
CA PHE A 163 -3.56 8.23 10.94
C PHE A 163 -3.37 7.16 12.00
N TYR A 164 -3.45 5.90 11.59
CA TYR A 164 -3.14 4.77 12.45
C TYR A 164 -2.64 3.59 11.62
N TRP A 165 -1.84 2.74 12.26
CA TRP A 165 -1.45 1.45 11.75
C TRP A 165 -2.54 0.43 12.03
N GLN A 166 -2.91 -0.33 11.01
CA GLN A 166 -3.85 -1.44 11.13
C GLN A 166 -3.16 -2.73 10.68
N CYS A 167 -3.23 -3.76 11.53
CA CYS A 167 -2.80 -5.10 11.18
C CYS A 167 -3.64 -5.66 10.02
N THR A 168 -3.00 -6.35 9.08
CA THR A 168 -3.66 -6.97 7.93
C THR A 168 -3.87 -8.47 8.08
N SER A 169 -3.31 -9.10 9.11
CA SER A 169 -3.52 -10.53 9.35
C SER A 169 -5.00 -10.86 9.56
N PRO A 170 -5.48 -11.99 9.02
CA PRO A 170 -6.87 -12.44 9.10
C PRO A 170 -7.16 -13.10 10.46
N ASN A 171 -6.94 -12.35 11.54
CA ASN A 171 -7.22 -12.82 12.88
C ASN A 171 -8.73 -12.79 13.15
N PRO A 172 -9.31 -13.82 13.81
CA PRO A 172 -10.74 -13.85 14.18
C PRO A 172 -11.16 -12.62 15.00
N LEU A 173 -10.24 -12.13 15.82
CA LEU A 173 -10.35 -10.84 16.49
C LEU A 173 -9.31 -9.89 15.88
N PRO A 174 -9.72 -8.74 15.31
CA PRO A 174 -8.79 -7.78 14.76
C PRO A 174 -7.79 -7.31 15.83
N CYS A 175 -6.51 -7.26 15.48
CA CYS A 175 -5.51 -6.68 16.38
C CYS A 175 -5.81 -5.19 16.64
N PRO A 176 -5.46 -4.67 17.83
CA PRO A 176 -5.55 -3.24 18.11
C PRO A 176 -4.83 -2.40 17.07
N THR A 177 -5.45 -1.27 16.70
CA THR A 177 -4.80 -0.26 15.86
C THR A 177 -3.79 0.53 16.67
N LEU A 178 -2.66 0.88 16.07
CA LEU A 178 -1.65 1.71 16.71
C LEU A 178 -1.73 3.13 16.16
N LYS A 179 -1.76 4.14 17.05
CA LYS A 179 -1.76 5.54 16.61
C LYS A 179 -0.49 5.84 15.79
N LEU A 180 -0.66 6.56 14.69
CA LEU A 180 0.43 7.10 13.89
C LEU A 180 0.32 8.63 13.89
N ASP A 181 1.36 9.29 14.36
CA ASP A 181 1.51 10.74 14.23
C ASP A 181 2.76 11.03 13.40
N PRO A 182 2.60 11.24 12.08
CA PRO A 182 3.73 11.37 11.16
C PRO A 182 4.74 12.44 11.60
N GLU A 183 4.25 13.55 12.16
CA GLU A 183 5.09 14.69 12.52
C GLU A 183 5.75 14.52 13.90
N ALA A 184 5.08 13.83 14.84
CA ALA A 184 5.63 13.60 16.17
C ALA A 184 6.73 12.53 16.19
N GLU A 185 6.68 11.56 15.28
CA GLU A 185 7.65 10.46 15.21
C GLU A 185 9.04 10.91 14.70
N ARG A 186 9.16 12.17 14.21
CA ARG A 186 10.40 12.75 13.64
C ARG A 186 11.06 11.82 12.62
N THR A 187 10.26 11.13 11.84
CA THR A 187 10.72 10.19 10.82
C THR A 187 11.08 10.93 9.54
N SER A 188 12.05 10.39 8.81
CA SER A 188 12.40 10.84 7.46
C SER A 188 11.97 9.78 6.46
N VAL A 189 11.73 10.16 5.22
CA VAL A 189 11.49 9.26 4.10
C VAL A 189 12.52 9.52 3.01
N LEU A 190 13.16 8.46 2.53
CA LEU A 190 13.96 8.47 1.32
C LEU A 190 13.07 8.17 0.13
N ARG A 191 13.01 9.11 -0.81
CA ARG A 191 12.32 8.97 -2.09
C ARG A 191 12.88 9.95 -3.12
N ARG A 192 12.46 9.80 -4.37
CA ARG A 192 12.68 10.84 -5.38
C ARG A 192 11.88 12.11 -5.02
N PRO A 193 12.32 13.29 -5.47
CA PRO A 193 11.52 14.51 -5.43
C PRO A 193 10.13 14.28 -6.02
N ASP A 194 9.14 14.83 -5.35
CA ASP A 194 7.73 14.71 -5.70
C ASP A 194 7.07 16.08 -5.50
N ALA A 195 6.69 16.72 -6.60
CA ALA A 195 6.05 18.04 -6.56
C ALA A 195 4.74 18.06 -5.74
N ASP A 196 4.07 16.91 -5.60
CA ASP A 196 2.84 16.75 -4.80
C ASP A 196 3.12 16.56 -3.30
N LEU A 197 4.37 16.41 -2.88
CA LEU A 197 4.74 16.20 -1.48
C LEU A 197 5.76 17.23 -0.99
N ASP A 198 6.58 17.75 -1.89
CA ASP A 198 7.63 18.72 -1.62
C ASP A 198 7.11 20.17 -1.64
N GLY A 199 7.86 21.07 -1.01
CA GLY A 199 7.45 22.47 -0.85
C GLY A 199 6.43 22.70 0.26
N SER A 200 5.81 23.88 0.30
CA SER A 200 4.81 24.18 1.33
C SER A 200 3.45 23.57 0.98
N ARG A 201 2.77 23.04 1.99
CA ARG A 201 1.42 22.47 1.82
C ARG A 201 0.44 23.49 1.24
N LYS A 202 0.50 24.74 1.69
CA LYS A 202 -0.36 25.82 1.18
C LYS A 202 -0.21 26.02 -0.33
N GLN A 203 1.02 26.06 -0.85
CA GLN A 203 1.27 26.21 -2.29
C GLN A 203 0.72 25.02 -3.08
N ARG A 204 0.88 23.79 -2.57
CA ARG A 204 0.33 22.60 -3.21
C ARG A 204 -1.19 22.61 -3.23
N GLU A 205 -1.82 22.98 -2.11
CA GLU A 205 -3.29 23.10 -2.01
C GLU A 205 -3.85 24.17 -2.97
N GLU A 206 -3.16 25.30 -3.13
CA GLU A 206 -3.50 26.32 -4.12
C GLU A 206 -3.47 25.75 -5.56
N ILE A 207 -2.52 24.86 -5.88
CA ILE A 207 -2.45 24.23 -7.20
C ILE A 207 -3.51 23.13 -7.34
N TRP A 208 -3.64 22.23 -6.36
CA TRP A 208 -4.58 21.11 -6.37
C TRP A 208 -6.03 21.53 -6.48
N THR A 209 -6.38 22.72 -5.99
CA THR A 209 -7.75 23.23 -6.00
C THR A 209 -8.11 24.04 -7.25
N ARG A 210 -7.15 24.27 -8.15
CA ARG A 210 -7.41 24.94 -9.43
C ARG A 210 -8.34 24.08 -10.31
N PRO A 211 -9.42 24.64 -10.88
CA PRO A 211 -10.38 23.87 -11.67
C PRO A 211 -9.78 23.13 -12.86
N ASP A 212 -8.83 23.74 -13.58
CA ASP A 212 -8.15 23.12 -14.73
C ASP A 212 -7.30 21.91 -14.31
N VAL A 213 -6.55 22.05 -13.21
CA VAL A 213 -5.73 20.98 -12.63
C VAL A 213 -6.61 19.83 -12.13
N LEU A 214 -7.67 20.16 -11.38
CA LEU A 214 -8.64 19.18 -10.89
C LEU A 214 -9.27 18.38 -12.03
N ASN A 215 -9.76 19.06 -13.06
CA ASN A 215 -10.42 18.39 -14.19
C ASN A 215 -9.46 17.48 -14.95
N LYS A 216 -8.21 17.91 -15.14
CA LYS A 216 -7.16 17.11 -15.77
C LYS A 216 -6.82 15.87 -14.95
N ALA A 217 -6.54 16.03 -13.66
CA ALA A 217 -6.24 14.92 -12.74
C ALA A 217 -7.42 13.93 -12.67
N HIS A 218 -8.64 14.45 -12.60
CA HIS A 218 -9.85 13.64 -12.59
C HIS A 218 -10.03 12.84 -13.88
N GLY A 219 -9.78 13.45 -15.04
CA GLY A 219 -9.81 12.76 -16.34
C GLY A 219 -8.78 11.63 -16.44
N ARG A 220 -7.55 11.87 -15.97
CA ARG A 220 -6.49 10.86 -15.92
C ARG A 220 -6.83 9.69 -14.98
N LEU A 221 -7.39 10.00 -13.82
CA LEU A 221 -7.85 8.98 -12.87
C LEU A 221 -8.99 8.14 -13.46
N ARG A 222 -9.90 8.74 -14.23
CA ARG A 222 -10.95 8.02 -14.97
C ARG A 222 -10.41 7.14 -16.09
N ALA A 223 -9.36 7.58 -16.77
CA ALA A 223 -8.76 6.84 -17.87
C ALA A 223 -8.14 5.50 -17.41
N SER A 224 -7.87 5.37 -16.11
CA SER A 224 -7.23 4.19 -15.51
C SER A 224 -8.18 3.37 -14.62
N LEU A 225 -9.49 3.54 -14.78
CA LEU A 225 -10.47 2.66 -14.14
C LEU A 225 -10.29 1.22 -14.63
N ASP A 226 -10.60 0.26 -13.75
CA ASP A 226 -10.45 -1.20 -14.00
C ASP A 226 -8.98 -1.68 -14.12
N GLU A 227 -8.00 -0.79 -14.09
CA GLU A 227 -6.58 -1.16 -13.95
C GLU A 227 -6.26 -1.57 -12.51
N GLU A 228 -5.49 -2.66 -12.39
CA GLU A 228 -4.93 -3.15 -11.14
C GLU A 228 -3.80 -2.23 -10.66
N ASP A 229 -3.72 -2.02 -9.35
CA ASP A 229 -2.61 -1.32 -8.70
C ASP A 229 -1.84 -2.30 -7.80
N GLU A 230 -0.68 -2.75 -8.27
CA GLU A 230 0.16 -3.73 -7.56
C GLU A 230 0.65 -3.24 -6.20
N GLU A 231 0.65 -1.93 -5.94
CA GLU A 231 1.02 -1.39 -4.63
C GLU A 231 -0.13 -1.49 -3.62
N ILE A 232 -1.38 -1.49 -4.10
CA ILE A 232 -2.58 -1.58 -3.26
C ILE A 232 -3.10 -3.03 -3.30
N VAL A 233 -2.75 -3.81 -2.27
CA VAL A 233 -3.04 -5.26 -2.24
C VAL A 233 -4.13 -5.57 -1.21
N CYS A 234 -5.09 -6.41 -1.59
CA CYS A 234 -6.12 -6.90 -0.68
C CYS A 234 -5.47 -7.81 0.38
N PRO A 235 -5.68 -7.57 1.68
CA PRO A 235 -5.07 -8.37 2.73
C PRO A 235 -5.65 -9.78 2.83
N ALA A 236 -6.90 -9.97 2.40
CA ALA A 236 -7.60 -11.25 2.48
C ALA A 236 -7.26 -12.14 1.28
N HIS A 237 -7.29 -11.57 0.07
CA HIS A 237 -7.11 -12.33 -1.17
C HIS A 237 -5.69 -12.24 -1.74
N MET A 238 -4.85 -11.35 -1.22
CA MET A 238 -3.50 -11.07 -1.74
C MET A 238 -3.46 -10.62 -3.21
N LEU A 239 -4.60 -10.19 -3.75
CA LEU A 239 -4.76 -9.67 -5.10
C LEU A 239 -4.47 -8.16 -5.17
N PRO A 240 -3.87 -7.66 -6.27
CA PRO A 240 -3.88 -6.25 -6.60
C PRO A 240 -5.31 -5.73 -6.65
N MET A 241 -5.54 -4.55 -6.08
CA MET A 241 -6.86 -3.93 -6.05
C MET A 241 -7.05 -3.05 -7.28
N LYS A 242 -8.30 -2.97 -7.74
CA LYS A 242 -8.67 -2.17 -8.91
C LYS A 242 -9.32 -0.86 -8.50
N LEU A 243 -8.95 0.21 -9.18
CA LEU A 243 -9.58 1.51 -8.99
C LEU A 243 -10.95 1.52 -9.68
N MET A 244 -12.00 1.79 -8.90
CA MET A 244 -13.38 1.76 -9.38
C MET A 244 -14.17 3.00 -8.92
N PRO A 245 -15.21 3.40 -9.68
CA PRO A 245 -16.13 4.43 -9.22
C PRO A 245 -16.89 3.96 -7.97
N LYS A 246 -17.11 4.87 -7.03
CA LYS A 246 -17.97 4.61 -5.88
C LYS A 246 -19.44 4.59 -6.36
N PRO A 247 -20.26 3.64 -5.88
CA PRO A 247 -21.68 3.58 -6.25
C PRO A 247 -22.47 4.86 -5.95
N SER A 248 -22.05 5.61 -4.93
CA SER A 248 -22.67 6.86 -4.46
C SER A 248 -21.76 8.08 -4.64
N ALA A 249 -20.99 8.13 -5.73
CA ALA A 249 -20.09 9.24 -6.02
C ALA A 249 -20.86 10.58 -6.13
N GLY A 250 -20.35 11.63 -5.45
CA GLY A 250 -20.90 12.98 -5.46
C GLY A 250 -20.45 13.81 -6.67
N GLY A 251 -19.67 13.23 -7.57
CA GLY A 251 -19.10 13.86 -8.76
C GLY A 251 -17.80 14.65 -8.50
N ARG A 252 -17.33 14.73 -7.25
CA ARG A 252 -16.04 15.36 -6.91
C ARG A 252 -14.94 14.31 -6.92
N MET A 253 -13.75 14.66 -7.40
CA MET A 253 -12.65 13.69 -7.55
C MET A 253 -12.36 12.91 -6.25
N LEU A 254 -12.31 13.58 -5.10
CA LEU A 254 -11.98 12.99 -3.79
C LEU A 254 -13.14 12.21 -3.12
N ASP A 255 -14.32 12.15 -3.75
CA ASP A 255 -15.46 11.34 -3.28
C ASP A 255 -15.93 10.31 -4.31
N SER A 256 -15.26 10.21 -5.46
CA SER A 256 -15.74 9.46 -6.61
C SER A 256 -15.11 8.08 -6.77
N TYR A 257 -13.98 7.78 -6.12
CA TYR A 257 -13.23 6.54 -6.37
C TYR A 257 -12.83 5.78 -5.12
N GLU A 258 -12.74 4.47 -5.27
CA GLU A 258 -12.18 3.55 -4.27
C GLU A 258 -11.45 2.40 -4.96
N TYR A 259 -10.38 1.91 -4.36
CA TYR A 259 -9.81 0.62 -4.72
C TYR A 259 -10.68 -0.49 -4.14
N ILE A 260 -11.01 -1.50 -4.93
CA ILE A 260 -11.76 -2.68 -4.50
C ILE A 260 -10.99 -3.96 -4.81
N CYS A 261 -11.19 -4.97 -3.96
CA CYS A 261 -10.78 -6.34 -4.28
C CYS A 261 -11.89 -7.01 -5.10
N LEU A 262 -11.52 -7.74 -6.16
CA LEU A 262 -12.47 -8.53 -6.94
C LEU A 262 -12.60 -9.99 -6.48
N GLY A 263 -11.84 -10.40 -5.46
CA GLY A 263 -11.94 -11.73 -4.88
C GLY A 263 -13.30 -12.01 -4.24
N ILE A 264 -13.63 -13.30 -4.13
CA ILE A 264 -14.85 -13.80 -3.49
C ILE A 264 -14.49 -14.48 -2.18
N THR A 265 -15.29 -14.31 -1.13
CA THR A 265 -15.07 -14.96 0.17
C THR A 265 -15.59 -16.41 0.16
N PRO A 266 -15.16 -17.29 1.10
CA PRO A 266 -15.58 -18.70 1.14
C PRO A 266 -17.10 -18.95 1.19
N ASP A 267 -17.87 -17.94 1.60
CA ASP A 267 -19.33 -17.97 1.65
C ASP A 267 -20.00 -17.45 0.36
N GLY A 268 -19.23 -17.16 -0.68
CA GLY A 268 -19.69 -16.76 -2.00
C GLY A 268 -20.08 -15.29 -2.12
N ARG A 269 -19.63 -14.43 -1.20
CA ARG A 269 -19.86 -12.98 -1.26
C ARG A 269 -18.66 -12.27 -1.89
N ALA A 270 -18.90 -11.14 -2.52
CA ALA A 270 -17.80 -10.27 -2.98
C ALA A 270 -16.98 -9.79 -1.77
N CYS A 271 -15.66 -9.69 -1.95
CA CYS A 271 -14.77 -9.17 -0.91
C CYS A 271 -15.20 -7.77 -0.47
N GLY A 272 -15.40 -7.60 0.83
CA GLY A 272 -15.79 -6.31 1.42
C GLY A 272 -14.64 -5.30 1.55
N HIS A 273 -13.40 -5.67 1.19
CA HIS A 273 -12.25 -4.82 1.40
C HIS A 273 -12.16 -3.70 0.37
N LYS A 274 -12.05 -2.46 0.86
CA LYS A 274 -12.04 -1.24 0.06
C LYS A 274 -11.03 -0.23 0.61
N VAL A 275 -10.37 0.50 -0.29
CA VAL A 275 -9.50 1.64 0.07
C VAL A 275 -10.02 2.90 -0.63
N PRO A 276 -10.74 3.79 0.07
CA PRO A 276 -11.30 4.97 -0.55
C PRO A 276 -10.21 6.02 -0.84
N VAL A 277 -10.30 6.65 -2.02
CA VAL A 277 -9.43 7.76 -2.42
C VAL A 277 -10.07 9.05 -1.93
N LYS A 278 -9.50 9.67 -0.90
CA LYS A 278 -10.10 10.79 -0.13
C LYS A 278 -9.25 12.05 -0.07
N SER A 279 -8.05 12.06 -0.64
CA SER A 279 -7.11 13.17 -0.53
C SER A 279 -6.26 13.35 -1.79
N PHE A 280 -5.76 14.57 -2.01
CA PHE A 280 -4.86 14.86 -3.14
C PHE A 280 -3.56 14.06 -3.11
N PRO A 281 -2.90 13.83 -1.94
CA PRO A 281 -1.75 12.94 -1.88
C PRO A 281 -2.05 11.50 -2.31
N GLN A 282 -3.25 10.96 -2.02
CA GLN A 282 -3.64 9.64 -2.54
C GLN A 282 -3.82 9.63 -4.05
N VAL A 283 -4.45 10.68 -4.61
CA VAL A 283 -4.66 10.81 -6.07
C VAL A 283 -3.32 10.97 -6.79
N SER A 284 -2.43 11.85 -6.31
CA SER A 284 -1.11 12.03 -6.90
C SER A 284 -0.28 10.74 -6.83
N ALA A 285 -0.31 10.01 -5.71
CA ALA A 285 0.37 8.73 -5.58
C ALA A 285 -0.18 7.68 -6.56
N ALA A 286 -1.52 7.59 -6.71
CA ALA A 286 -2.14 6.70 -7.69
C ALA A 286 -1.71 7.02 -9.12
N LEU A 287 -1.76 8.30 -9.51
CA LEU A 287 -1.32 8.76 -10.83
C LEU A 287 0.17 8.53 -11.06
N ARG A 288 1.01 8.79 -10.05
CA ARG A 288 2.46 8.60 -10.14
C ARG A 288 2.85 7.14 -10.34
N ARG A 289 2.18 6.20 -9.66
CA ARG A 289 2.43 4.76 -9.87
C ARG A 289 2.09 4.28 -11.27
N ARG A 290 1.07 4.90 -11.89
CA ARG A 290 0.57 4.51 -13.22
C ARG A 290 1.31 5.20 -14.36
N GLU A 291 1.54 6.50 -14.22
CA GLU A 291 2.04 7.37 -15.31
C GLU A 291 3.42 7.97 -15.02
N GLY A 292 4.02 7.71 -13.86
CA GLY A 292 5.28 8.32 -13.43
C GLY A 292 5.16 9.75 -12.91
N ARG A 293 3.97 10.37 -13.01
CA ARG A 293 3.71 11.78 -12.65
C ARG A 293 2.41 11.95 -11.87
N GLY A 294 2.44 12.80 -10.86
CA GLY A 294 1.32 13.10 -9.97
C GLY A 294 0.38 14.16 -10.53
N ILE A 295 -0.18 15.03 -9.66
CA ILE A 295 -1.14 16.06 -10.06
C ILE A 295 -0.40 17.31 -10.56
N ILE A 296 0.65 17.74 -9.86
CA ILE A 296 1.32 19.02 -10.11
C ILE A 296 2.23 18.98 -11.35
N ASP A 297 2.90 17.85 -11.60
CA ASP A 297 3.81 17.63 -12.73
C ASP A 297 3.14 16.91 -13.93
N GLY A 298 1.83 16.68 -13.86
CA GLY A 298 1.05 15.89 -14.80
C GLY A 298 0.25 16.67 -15.83
#